data_AF-A0A9E5QC72-F1
#
_entry.id   AF-A0A9E5QC72-F1
#
_cell.length_a   1.000
_cell.length_b   1.000
_cell.length_c   1.000
_cell.angle_alpha   90.00
_cell.angle_beta   90.00
_cell.angle_gamma   90.00
#
_symmetry.space_group_name_H-M   'P 1'
#
loop_
_entity.id
_entity.type
_entity.pdbx_description
1 polymer ?
#
loop_
_entity_poly.entity_id
_entity_poly.type
_entity_poly.pdbx_seq_one_letter_code
_entity_poly.pdbx_strand_id
1 'polypeptide(L)' 'DGKGRAIDNTFIERFWRSIKYEKLYLNPPKDGLDLYTLTAEYMNYYNHQRRHSSIEDCKPIELFKQMNQAA' A
#
# COMPACT_ATOMS: atom_id res chain seq x y z
N ASP A 1 -5.89 15.69 -22.41
CA ASP A 1 -5.56 15.67 -20.97
C ASP A 1 -6.18 14.52 -20.17
N GLY A 2 -5.70 13.29 -20.39
CA GLY A 2 -6.14 12.10 -19.64
C GLY A 2 -5.04 11.10 -19.29
N LYS A 3 -3.81 11.26 -19.82
CA LYS A 3 -2.73 10.28 -19.66
C LYS A 3 -2.18 10.18 -18.23
N GLY A 4 -2.11 11.29 -17.47
CA GLY A 4 -1.63 11.26 -16.07
C GLY A 4 -2.57 10.51 -15.13
N ARG A 5 -3.87 10.84 -15.18
CA ARG A 5 -4.92 10.21 -14.36
C ARG A 5 -5.01 8.70 -14.55
N ALA A 6 -4.77 8.20 -15.77
CA ALA A 6 -4.82 6.77 -16.05
C ALA A 6 -3.69 6.00 -15.36
N ILE A 7 -2.49 6.59 -15.26
CA ILE A 7 -1.33 5.97 -14.61
C ILE A 7 -1.54 5.94 -13.09
N ASP A 8 -1.97 7.07 -12.52
CA ASP A 8 -2.27 7.17 -11.09
C ASP A 8 -3.35 6.15 -10.68
N ASN A 9 -4.41 6.06 -11.49
CA ASN A 9 -5.50 5.11 -11.26
C ASN A 9 -5.01 3.66 -11.35
N THR A 10 -4.15 3.33 -12.33
CA THR A 10 -3.59 1.98 -12.47
C THR A 10 -2.77 1.56 -11.23
N PHE A 11 -1.97 2.47 -10.68
CA PHE A 11 -1.18 2.18 -9.49
C PHE A 11 -2.07 1.98 -8.25
N ILE A 12 -3.02 2.89 -8.04
CA ILE A 12 -3.99 2.80 -6.93
C ILE A 12 -4.83 1.52 -7.02
N GLU A 13 -5.28 1.13 -8.21
CA GLU A 13 -6.01 -0.12 -8.43
C GLU A 13 -5.18 -1.35 -8.09
N ARG A 14 -3.90 -1.38 -8.51
CA ARG A 14 -2.99 -2.50 -8.19
C ARG A 14 -2.75 -2.59 -6.68
N PHE A 15 -2.60 -1.46 -6.02
CA PHE A 15 -2.45 -1.39 -4.57
C PHE A 15 -3.67 -1.97 -3.85
N TRP A 16 -4.88 -1.52 -4.21
CA TRP A 16 -6.12 -2.04 -3.62
C TRP A 16 -6.37 -3.51 -3.93
N ARG A 17 -5.96 -3.99 -5.12
CA ARG A 17 -5.98 -5.42 -5.42
C ARG A 17 -5.10 -6.20 -4.44
N SER A 18 -3.89 -5.73 -4.15
CA SER A 18 -2.98 -6.39 -3.22
C SER A 18 -3.58 -6.50 -1.82
N ILE A 19 -4.12 -5.40 -1.27
CA ILE A 19 -4.78 -5.40 0.06
C ILE A 19 -5.92 -6.42 0.12
N LYS A 20 -6.78 -6.42 -0.90
CA LYS A 20 -7.94 -7.32 -0.95
C LYS A 20 -7.52 -8.78 -0.94
N TYR A 21 -6.59 -9.17 -1.81
CA TYR A 21 -6.19 -10.57 -1.95
C TYR A 21 -5.28 -11.07 -0.83
N GLU A 22 -4.34 -10.25 -0.38
CA GLU A 22 -3.34 -10.66 0.61
C GLU A 22 -3.84 -10.56 2.06
N LYS A 23 -4.89 -9.76 2.35
CA LYS A 23 -5.40 -9.58 3.71
C LYS A 23 -6.91 -9.79 3.84
N LEU A 24 -7.72 -9.03 3.11
CA LEU A 24 -9.17 -8.96 3.37
C LEU A 24 -9.93 -10.22 2.94
N TYR A 25 -9.55 -10.86 1.83
CA TYR A 25 -10.18 -12.10 1.38
C TYR A 25 -9.75 -13.31 2.22
N LEU A 26 -8.54 -13.28 2.79
CA LEU A 26 -8.08 -14.30 3.74
C LEU A 26 -8.67 -14.09 5.14
N ASN A 27 -9.03 -12.87 5.48
CA ASN A 27 -9.59 -12.49 6.78
C ASN A 27 -10.82 -11.59 6.55
N PRO A 28 -11.98 -12.17 6.20
CA PRO A 28 -13.19 -11.39 5.96
C PRO A 28 -13.57 -10.58 7.21
N PRO A 29 -13.69 -9.25 7.12
CA PRO A 29 -14.01 -8.40 8.26
C PRO A 29 -15.44 -8.65 8.74
N LYS A 30 -15.64 -8.63 10.06
CA LYS A 30 -16.96 -8.80 10.68
C LYS A 30 -17.81 -7.54 10.62
N ASP A 31 -17.17 -6.38 10.71
CA ASP A 31 -17.79 -5.06 10.68
C ASP A 31 -16.80 -4.00 10.16
N GLY A 32 -17.22 -2.73 10.18
CA GLY A 32 -16.39 -1.62 9.72
C GLY A 32 -15.15 -1.36 10.58
N LEU A 33 -15.21 -1.63 11.89
CA LEU A 33 -14.07 -1.44 12.79
C LEU A 33 -13.00 -2.52 12.55
N ASP A 34 -13.44 -3.75 12.32
CA ASP A 34 -12.58 -4.87 11.95
C ASP A 34 -11.92 -4.62 10.59
N LEU A 35 -12.68 -4.14 9.59
CA LEU A 35 -12.12 -3.73 8.29
C LEU A 35 -11.04 -2.64 8.43
N TYR A 36 -11.29 -1.62 9.26
CA TYR A 36 -10.32 -0.57 9.53
C TYR A 36 -9.05 -1.16 10.14
N THR A 37 -9.20 -2.03 11.14
CA THR A 37 -8.08 -2.67 11.84
C THR A 37 -7.23 -3.52 10.90
N LEU A 38 -7.86 -4.42 10.14
CA LEU A 38 -7.17 -5.27 9.15
C LEU A 38 -6.46 -4.44 8.07
N THR A 39 -7.07 -3.35 7.65
CA THR A 39 -6.46 -2.43 6.69
C THR A 39 -5.24 -1.74 7.29
N ALA A 40 -5.35 -1.21 8.51
CA ALA A 40 -4.24 -0.56 9.22
C ALA A 40 -3.06 -1.51 9.44
N GLU A 41 -3.32 -2.76 9.81
CA GLU A 41 -2.30 -3.80 9.93
C GLU A 41 -1.58 -4.04 8.61
N TYR A 42 -2.33 -4.17 7.51
CA TYR A 42 -1.73 -4.36 6.19
C TYR A 42 -0.92 -3.14 5.76
N MET A 43 -1.40 -1.91 6.00
CA MET A 43 -0.63 -0.70 5.71
C MET A 43 0.68 -0.67 6.48
N ASN A 44 0.66 -1.05 7.76
CA ASN A 44 1.87 -1.12 8.56
C ASN A 44 2.87 -2.13 7.98
N TYR A 45 2.41 -3.33 7.63
CA TYR A 45 3.23 -4.34 6.95
C TYR A 45 3.79 -3.82 5.62
N TYR A 46 2.94 -3.27 4.75
CA TYR A 46 3.29 -2.78 3.43
C TYR A 46 4.38 -1.70 3.49
N ASN A 47 4.28 -0.77 4.44
CA ASN A 47 5.18 0.37 4.56
C ASN A 47 6.47 0.09 5.33
N HIS A 48 6.44 -0.79 6.33
CA HIS A 48 7.56 -0.98 7.27
C HIS A 48 8.25 -2.34 7.18
N GLN A 49 7.65 -3.31 6.49
CA GLN A 49 8.17 -4.68 6.44
C GLN A 49 8.36 -5.19 5.00
N ARG A 50 7.38 -4.98 4.12
CA ARG A 50 7.44 -5.42 2.72
C ARG A 50 8.54 -4.67 1.97
N ARG A 51 9.44 -5.43 1.35
CA ARG A 51 10.41 -4.94 0.35
C ARG A 51 9.73 -4.90 -1.01
N HIS A 52 10.05 -3.87 -1.80
CA HIS A 52 9.45 -3.67 -3.11
C HIS A 52 10.53 -3.53 -4.16
N SER A 53 10.53 -4.45 -5.14
CA SER A 53 11.53 -4.46 -6.21
C SER A 53 11.51 -3.20 -7.08
N SER A 54 10.37 -2.50 -7.16
CA SER A 54 10.26 -1.21 -7.86
C SER A 54 11.01 -0.06 -7.18
N ILE A 55 11.45 -0.23 -5.93
CA ILE A 55 12.24 0.74 -5.17
C ILE A 55 13.50 0.06 -4.60
N GLU A 56 14.18 -0.73 -5.44
CA GLU A 56 15.46 -1.37 -5.10
C GLU A 56 15.40 -2.27 -3.86
N ASP A 57 14.27 -2.98 -3.68
CA ASP A 57 13.99 -3.82 -2.52
C ASP A 57 14.05 -3.08 -1.17
N CYS A 58 13.90 -1.75 -1.19
CA CYS A 58 13.71 -0.93 0.00
C CYS A 58 12.27 -1.01 0.52
N LYS A 59 12.08 -0.54 1.75
CA LYS A 59 10.76 -0.36 2.34
C LYS A 59 10.22 1.04 1.99
N PRO A 60 8.90 1.20 1.74
CA PRO A 60 8.35 2.51 1.37
C PRO A 60 8.65 3.61 2.38
N ILE A 61 8.69 3.29 3.67
CA ILE A 61 9.03 4.25 4.73
C ILE A 61 10.45 4.81 4.61
N GLU A 62 11.40 4.02 4.10
CA GLU A 62 12.80 4.44 3.95
C GLU A 62 12.91 5.49 2.85
N LEU A 63 12.26 5.25 1.70
CA LEU A 63 12.20 6.19 0.60
C LEU A 63 11.50 7.50 1.02
N PHE A 64 10.36 7.41 1.71
CA PHE A 64 9.64 8.58 2.19
C PHE A 64 10.49 9.45 3.14
N LYS A 65 11.26 8.81 4.05
CA LYS A 65 12.18 9.52 4.94
C LYS A 65 13.31 10.21 4.18
N GLN A 66 13.91 9.53 3.20
CA GLN A 66 14.95 10.12 2.35
C GLN A 66 14.44 11.34 1.58
N MET A 67 13.24 11.26 1.00
CA MET A 67 12.62 12.38 0.29
C MET A 67 12.38 13.60 1.20
N ASN A 68 11.90 13.38 2.43
CA ASN A 68 11.66 14.46 3.38
C ASN A 68 12.93 15.06 4.00
N GLN A 69 14.06 14.34 3.95
CA GLN A 69 15.36 14.87 4.39
C GLN A 69 16.05 15.69 3.29
N ALA A 70 15.66 15.48 2.03
CA ALA A 70 16.19 16.19 0.86
C ALA A 70 15.36 17.43 0.46
N ALA A 71 14.25 17.69 1.15
CA ALA A 71 13.36 18.83 0.96
C ALA A 71 13.61 19.90 2.05
#